data_AF-A0A3N0ZJG5-F1
#
_entry.id   AF-A0A3N0ZJG5-F1
#
_cell.length_a   1.000
_cell.length_b   1.000
_cell.length_c   1.000
_cell.angle_alpha   90.00
_cell.angle_beta   90.00
_cell.angle_gamma   90.00
#
_symmetry.space_group_name_H-M   'P 1'
#
loop_
_entity.id
_entity.type
_entity.pdbx_description
1 polymer ?
#
loop_
_entity_poly.entity_id
_entity_poly.type
_entity_poly.pdbx_seq_one_letter_code
_entity_poly.pdbx_strand_id
1 'polypeptide(L)'
;MNELYITMLMNDHSIIEKALVILERQLQKKRKNWLTIQTLIDVLWDYGETCHNMKEEKVYFPTLLERGMPESGPIGVMLKEHQAERDYLTKFKEFLAKEQKSEEEINQFVTEFSDYANLTKDHIWKENDILYPMGRKFIQPNDVPYLANEFKRIERESLGEGAYTRYKTLVDALEKESGERIDLLASLPTEIIGNMLDALPIEITFVDAEDRVRYFNKLDKDKIFARTLSVIGRLVQQCHPPKSLHLVNKIIQEMKEGKRDQATFWIHFNGMYLFIAYYAVRNENGEYQGVVEMVQDINPYRTLEGEKRLLDEQ
;
A
#
# COMPACT_ATOMS: atom_id res chain seq x y z
N MET A 1 15.92 -29.87 0.33
CA MET A 1 15.09 -29.68 1.55
C MET A 1 14.43 -28.33 1.42
N ASN A 2 13.19 -28.16 1.89
CA ASN A 2 12.55 -26.84 1.89
C ASN A 2 13.25 -25.97 2.95
N GLU A 3 14.07 -25.01 2.52
CA GLU A 3 14.81 -24.09 3.39
C GLU A 3 13.93 -22.89 3.78
N LEU A 4 12.82 -23.20 4.44
CA LEU A 4 11.80 -22.22 4.81
C LEU A 4 12.39 -21.06 5.61
N TYR A 5 13.32 -21.33 6.53
CA TYR A 5 13.97 -20.31 7.36
C TYR A 5 14.80 -19.30 6.53
N ILE A 6 15.56 -19.74 5.53
CA ILE A 6 16.27 -18.83 4.61
C ILE A 6 15.27 -18.03 3.79
N THR A 7 14.21 -18.67 3.29
CA THR A 7 13.16 -17.95 2.53
C THR A 7 12.55 -16.83 3.36
N MET A 8 12.38 -17.02 4.67
CA MET A 8 11.89 -15.99 5.57
C MET A 8 12.87 -14.83 5.72
N LEU A 9 14.17 -15.07 5.92
CA LEU A 9 15.17 -14.00 6.01
C LEU A 9 15.33 -13.24 4.68
N MET A 10 15.36 -13.96 3.54
CA MET A 10 15.41 -13.34 2.21
C MET A 10 14.17 -12.48 1.92
N ASN A 11 13.00 -12.92 2.39
CA ASN A 11 11.77 -12.14 2.29
C ASN A 11 11.85 -10.86 3.13
N ASP A 12 12.52 -10.92 4.29
CA ASP A 12 12.74 -9.77 5.14
C ASP A 12 13.65 -8.74 4.46
N HIS A 13 14.77 -9.19 3.88
CA HIS A 13 15.64 -8.34 3.07
C HIS A 13 14.91 -7.64 1.94
N SER A 14 14.00 -8.33 1.25
CA SER A 14 13.24 -7.70 0.15
C SER A 14 12.40 -6.50 0.63
N ILE A 15 11.88 -6.51 1.85
CA ILE A 15 11.17 -5.37 2.44
C ILE A 15 12.15 -4.24 2.75
N ILE A 16 13.29 -4.57 3.38
CA ILE A 16 14.32 -3.62 3.78
C ILE A 16 14.93 -2.91 2.56
N GLU A 17 15.36 -3.67 1.54
CA GLU A 17 15.94 -3.13 0.31
C GLU A 17 14.97 -2.20 -0.43
N LYS A 18 13.69 -2.59 -0.53
CA LYS A 18 12.66 -1.72 -1.11
C LYS A 18 12.50 -0.43 -0.32
N ALA A 19 12.45 -0.50 1.02
CA ALA A 19 12.36 0.68 1.87
C ALA A 19 13.56 1.62 1.66
N LEU A 20 14.78 1.07 1.58
CA LEU A 20 15.99 1.85 1.27
C LEU A 20 15.86 2.59 -0.07
N VAL A 21 15.51 1.87 -1.14
CA VAL A 21 15.38 2.47 -2.49
C VAL A 21 14.32 3.57 -2.53
N ILE A 22 13.19 3.37 -1.88
CA ILE A 22 12.13 4.41 -1.83
C ILE A 22 12.63 5.62 -1.04
N LEU A 23 13.31 5.43 0.09
CA LEU A 23 13.84 6.53 0.89
C LEU A 23 14.90 7.33 0.12
N GLU A 24 15.83 6.65 -0.56
CA GLU A 24 16.85 7.28 -1.43
C GLU A 24 16.17 8.19 -2.46
N ARG A 25 15.11 7.70 -3.12
CA ARG A 25 14.33 8.48 -4.09
C ARG A 25 13.65 9.69 -3.43
N GLN A 26 13.07 9.54 -2.24
CA GLN A 26 12.46 10.66 -1.52
C GLN A 26 13.47 11.76 -1.18
N LEU A 27 14.67 11.38 -0.76
CA LEU A 27 15.71 12.32 -0.35
C LEU A 27 16.29 13.12 -1.54
N GLN A 28 16.22 12.57 -2.75
CA GLN A 28 16.59 13.25 -4.00
C GLN A 28 15.53 14.24 -4.50
N LYS A 29 14.28 14.18 -4.02
CA LYS A 29 13.23 15.13 -4.43
C LYS A 29 13.55 16.55 -3.94
N LYS A 30 13.22 17.55 -4.76
CA LYS A 30 13.30 18.98 -4.39
C LYS A 30 12.44 19.30 -3.17
N ARG A 31 11.19 18.79 -3.17
CA ARG A 31 10.29 18.81 -2.02
C ARG A 31 10.23 17.41 -1.42
N LYS A 32 10.83 17.25 -0.24
CA LYS A 32 10.88 15.98 0.49
C LYS A 32 9.53 15.71 1.16
N ASN A 33 9.00 14.50 1.02
CA ASN A 33 7.85 14.04 1.79
C ASN A 33 8.33 13.49 3.14
N TRP A 34 8.42 14.36 4.15
CA TRP A 34 8.94 14.01 5.47
C TRP A 34 8.11 12.95 6.20
N LEU A 35 6.80 12.87 5.93
CA LEU A 35 5.94 11.83 6.49
C LEU A 35 6.28 10.45 5.91
N THR A 36 6.46 10.37 4.58
CA THR A 36 6.92 9.14 3.92
C THR A 36 8.31 8.75 4.39
N ILE A 37 9.23 9.74 4.54
CA ILE A 37 10.58 9.49 5.07
C ILE A 37 10.51 8.90 6.47
N GLN A 38 9.72 9.50 7.37
CA GLN A 38 9.54 9.00 8.72
C GLN A 38 8.96 7.57 8.72
N THR A 39 7.92 7.34 7.93
CA THR A 39 7.29 6.01 7.79
C THR A 39 8.30 4.95 7.34
N LEU A 40 9.17 5.28 6.39
CA LEU A 40 10.20 4.36 5.88
C LEU A 40 11.32 4.11 6.91
N ILE A 41 11.73 5.13 7.68
CA ILE A 41 12.65 4.94 8.82
C ILE A 41 12.02 4.05 9.90
N ASP A 42 10.72 4.21 10.16
CA ASP A 42 9.99 3.33 11.08
C ASP A 42 9.92 1.90 10.54
N VAL A 43 9.71 1.69 9.23
CA VAL A 43 9.82 0.36 8.59
C VAL A 43 11.20 -0.26 8.78
N LEU A 44 12.27 0.51 8.56
CA LEU A 44 13.65 0.02 8.71
C LEU A 44 13.96 -0.34 10.17
N TRP A 45 13.44 0.42 11.14
CA TRP A 45 13.56 0.09 12.56
C TRP A 45 12.72 -1.13 12.95
N ASP A 46 11.43 -1.10 12.67
CA ASP A 46 10.51 -2.14 13.10
C ASP A 46 10.86 -3.47 12.42
N TYR A 47 11.01 -3.45 11.10
CA TYR A 47 11.18 -4.66 10.33
C TYR A 47 12.65 -5.09 10.20
N GLY A 48 13.57 -4.15 9.95
CA GLY A 48 15.00 -4.44 9.88
C GLY A 48 15.58 -4.78 11.24
N GLU A 49 15.43 -3.88 12.21
CA GLU A 49 16.07 -4.03 13.51
C GLU A 49 15.27 -4.94 14.47
N THR A 50 13.99 -4.65 14.73
CA THR A 50 13.24 -5.38 15.77
C THR A 50 12.71 -6.75 15.34
N CYS A 51 12.78 -7.06 14.04
CA CYS A 51 12.32 -8.33 13.47
C CYS A 51 13.47 -9.10 12.79
N HIS A 52 14.05 -8.61 11.70
CA HIS A 52 15.10 -9.31 10.94
C HIS A 52 16.37 -9.53 11.78
N ASN A 53 17.02 -8.46 12.24
CA ASN A 53 18.24 -8.56 13.07
C ASN A 53 17.96 -9.39 14.34
N MET A 54 16.77 -9.26 14.93
CA MET A 54 16.37 -10.05 16.10
C MET A 54 16.28 -11.56 15.80
N LYS A 55 15.74 -11.97 14.65
CA LYS A 55 15.74 -13.38 14.20
C LYS A 55 17.17 -13.91 14.12
N GLU A 56 18.09 -13.09 13.66
CA GLU A 56 19.47 -13.50 13.47
C GLU A 56 20.26 -13.56 14.77
N GLU A 57 20.26 -12.47 15.53
CA GLU A 57 21.01 -12.33 16.77
C GLU A 57 20.52 -13.30 17.86
N LYS A 58 19.20 -13.56 17.94
CA LYS A 58 18.64 -14.41 19.00
C LYS A 58 18.56 -15.88 18.65
N VAL A 59 18.53 -16.21 17.36
CA VAL A 59 18.21 -17.59 16.93
C VAL A 59 19.21 -18.08 15.89
N TYR A 60 19.34 -17.40 14.75
CA TYR A 60 20.16 -17.94 13.66
C TYR A 60 21.65 -18.01 14.01
N PHE A 61 22.26 -16.91 14.45
CA PHE A 61 23.68 -16.85 14.79
C PHE A 61 24.02 -17.78 15.97
N PRO A 62 23.26 -17.79 17.09
CA PRO A 62 23.48 -18.76 18.16
C PRO A 62 23.40 -20.22 17.67
N THR A 63 22.42 -20.54 16.84
CA THR A 63 22.29 -21.89 16.27
C THR A 63 23.53 -22.27 15.46
N LEU A 64 24.05 -21.38 14.62
CA LEU A 64 25.27 -21.64 13.85
C LEU A 64 26.48 -21.90 14.75
N LEU A 65 26.65 -21.10 15.81
CA LEU A 65 27.74 -21.27 16.78
C LEU A 65 27.62 -22.61 17.53
N GLU A 66 26.42 -22.97 18.00
CA GLU A 66 26.16 -24.27 18.64
C GLU A 66 26.45 -25.45 17.73
N ARG A 67 26.28 -25.28 16.41
CA ARG A 67 26.60 -26.30 15.39
C ARG A 67 28.06 -26.28 14.94
N GLY A 68 28.91 -25.49 15.60
CA GLY A 68 30.37 -25.53 15.43
C GLY A 68 30.91 -24.53 14.42
N MET A 69 30.13 -23.51 14.03
CA MET A 69 30.65 -22.38 13.29
C MET A 69 31.61 -21.58 14.19
N PRO A 70 32.84 -21.24 13.74
CA PRO A 70 33.80 -20.52 14.59
C PRO A 70 33.31 -19.13 15.00
N GLU A 71 33.50 -18.78 16.28
CA GLU A 71 33.16 -17.44 16.82
C GLU A 71 34.00 -16.31 16.18
N SER A 72 35.25 -16.59 15.80
CA SER A 72 36.15 -15.65 15.10
C SER A 72 35.84 -15.51 13.60
N GLY A 73 34.55 -15.58 13.25
CA GLY A 73 34.06 -15.67 11.88
C GLY A 73 33.13 -14.50 11.46
N PRO A 74 32.40 -14.66 10.35
CA PRO A 74 31.56 -13.60 9.77
C PRO A 74 30.46 -13.09 10.72
N ILE A 75 30.00 -13.91 11.68
CA ILE A 75 29.00 -13.52 12.68
C ILE A 75 29.45 -12.29 13.50
N GLY A 76 30.73 -12.23 13.89
CA GLY A 76 31.26 -11.08 14.62
C GLY A 76 31.30 -9.79 13.80
N VAL A 77 31.38 -9.89 12.47
CA VAL A 77 31.25 -8.73 11.57
C VAL A 77 29.78 -8.32 11.48
N MET A 78 28.86 -9.27 11.29
CA MET A 78 27.42 -8.97 11.21
C MET A 78 26.92 -8.26 12.46
N LEU A 79 27.28 -8.74 13.66
CA LEU A 79 26.89 -8.11 14.92
C LEU A 79 27.40 -6.68 15.08
N LYS A 80 28.61 -6.38 14.56
CA LYS A 80 29.13 -5.00 14.56
C LYS A 80 28.37 -4.11 13.59
N GLU A 81 28.02 -4.65 12.43
CA GLU A 81 27.25 -3.94 11.41
C GLU A 81 25.82 -3.68 11.89
N HIS A 82 25.13 -4.65 12.51
CA HIS A 82 23.84 -4.44 13.16
C HIS A 82 23.90 -3.31 14.19
N GLN A 83 24.96 -3.25 15.00
CA GLN A 83 25.11 -2.16 15.96
C GLN A 83 25.28 -0.80 15.25
N ALA A 84 26.08 -0.72 14.19
CA ALA A 84 26.22 0.51 13.42
C ALA A 84 24.91 0.94 12.76
N GLU A 85 24.13 0.00 12.20
CA GLU A 85 22.79 0.24 11.66
C GLU A 85 21.84 0.79 12.72
N ARG A 86 21.82 0.18 13.92
CA ARG A 86 21.03 0.63 15.06
C ARG A 86 21.40 2.05 15.51
N ASP A 87 22.69 2.37 15.49
CA ASP A 87 23.18 3.73 15.82
C ASP A 87 22.71 4.76 14.78
N TYR A 88 22.75 4.42 13.48
CA TYR A 88 22.21 5.28 12.42
C TYR A 88 20.70 5.49 12.56
N LEU A 89 19.92 4.41 12.71
CA LEU A 89 18.47 4.52 12.82
C LEU A 89 18.04 5.33 14.06
N THR A 90 18.78 5.21 15.17
CA THR A 90 18.56 6.03 16.37
C THR A 90 18.74 7.53 16.05
N LYS A 91 19.86 7.90 15.41
CA LYS A 91 20.12 9.28 14.97
C LYS A 91 19.04 9.79 14.02
N PHE A 92 18.57 8.95 13.08
CA PHE A 92 17.51 9.33 12.15
C PHE A 92 16.18 9.61 12.87
N LYS A 93 15.80 8.78 13.84
CA LYS A 93 14.60 9.01 14.66
C LYS A 93 14.72 10.30 15.48
N GLU A 94 15.87 10.56 16.08
CA GLU A 94 16.15 11.81 16.80
C GLU A 94 16.05 13.05 15.90
N PHE A 95 16.65 12.98 14.70
CA PHE A 95 16.55 14.05 13.72
C PHE A 95 15.10 14.29 13.27
N LEU A 96 14.36 13.22 12.98
CA LEU A 96 12.98 13.31 12.51
C LEU A 96 12.03 13.91 13.57
N ALA A 97 12.29 13.65 14.86
CA ALA A 97 11.52 14.18 15.98
C ALA A 97 11.65 15.71 16.18
N LYS A 98 12.64 16.37 15.57
CA LYS A 98 12.82 17.83 15.67
C LYS A 98 11.68 18.58 14.96
N GLU A 99 11.10 19.58 15.62
CA GLU A 99 10.07 20.46 15.03
C GLU A 99 10.63 21.34 13.90
N GLN A 100 11.85 21.84 14.06
CA GLN A 100 12.55 22.66 13.08
C GLN A 100 13.86 21.98 12.69
N LYS A 101 14.16 21.97 11.39
CA LYS A 101 15.34 21.34 10.79
C LYS A 101 16.03 22.40 9.93
N SER A 102 17.29 22.71 10.22
CA SER A 102 18.09 23.58 9.38
C SER A 102 18.49 22.87 8.08
N GLU A 103 18.85 23.64 7.06
CA GLU A 103 19.32 23.09 5.78
C GLU A 103 20.60 22.25 5.95
N GLU A 104 21.49 22.65 6.86
CA GLU A 104 22.70 21.90 7.21
C GLU A 104 22.37 20.53 7.81
N GLU A 105 21.44 20.48 8.78
CA GLU A 105 21.02 19.21 9.37
C GLU A 105 20.32 18.30 8.37
N ILE A 106 19.55 18.87 7.43
CA ILE A 106 18.93 18.10 6.34
C ILE A 106 19.99 17.50 5.42
N ASN A 107 21.02 18.27 5.05
CA ASN A 107 22.10 17.79 4.21
C ASN A 107 22.95 16.71 4.91
N GLN A 108 23.18 16.88 6.21
CA GLN A 108 23.82 15.87 7.04
C GLN A 108 22.99 14.58 7.09
N PHE A 109 21.67 14.68 7.35
CA PHE A 109 20.77 13.53 7.34
C PHE A 109 20.81 12.78 6.00
N VAL A 110 20.81 13.48 4.87
CA VAL A 110 20.90 12.86 3.54
C VAL A 110 22.23 12.12 3.36
N THR A 111 23.33 12.70 3.82
CA THR A 111 24.66 12.08 3.73
C THR A 111 24.75 10.84 4.62
N GLU A 112 24.36 10.96 5.88
CA GLU A 112 24.36 9.85 6.84
C GLU A 112 23.42 8.72 6.40
N PHE A 113 22.27 9.04 5.81
CA PHE A 113 21.39 8.02 5.24
C PHE A 113 22.05 7.31 4.04
N SER A 114 22.81 8.01 3.20
CA SER A 114 23.57 7.35 2.13
C SER A 114 24.60 6.36 2.69
N ASP A 115 25.27 6.71 3.79
CA ASP A 115 26.23 5.82 4.45
C ASP A 115 25.52 4.59 5.06
N TYR A 116 24.40 4.81 5.74
CA TYR A 116 23.54 3.74 6.25
C TYR A 116 23.04 2.81 5.15
N ALA A 117 22.51 3.36 4.04
CA ALA A 117 21.97 2.57 2.94
C ALA A 117 23.05 1.71 2.28
N ASN A 118 24.27 2.23 2.12
CA ASN A 118 25.40 1.46 1.61
C ASN A 118 25.82 0.36 2.58
N LEU A 119 25.93 0.68 3.88
CA LEU A 119 26.23 -0.29 4.92
C LEU A 119 25.22 -1.45 4.90
N THR A 120 23.92 -1.16 4.89
CA THR A 120 22.86 -2.18 4.92
C THR A 120 22.81 -2.99 3.63
N LYS A 121 23.01 -2.38 2.45
CA LYS A 121 23.09 -3.14 1.18
C LYS A 121 24.29 -4.10 1.17
N ASP A 122 25.46 -3.63 1.61
CA ASP A 122 26.65 -4.47 1.71
C ASP A 122 26.48 -5.56 2.76
N HIS A 123 25.77 -5.27 3.86
CA HIS A 123 25.42 -6.22 4.90
C HIS A 123 24.53 -7.33 4.34
N ILE A 124 23.39 -6.99 3.75
CA ILE A 124 22.45 -7.93 3.10
C ILE A 124 23.16 -8.80 2.06
N TRP A 125 24.07 -8.24 1.27
CA TRP A 125 24.87 -9.02 0.32
C TRP A 125 25.77 -10.04 1.03
N LYS A 126 26.47 -9.66 2.11
CA LYS A 126 27.29 -10.60 2.90
C LYS A 126 26.42 -11.71 3.48
N GLU A 127 25.21 -11.39 3.91
CA GLU A 127 24.27 -12.40 4.43
C GLU A 127 23.86 -13.39 3.34
N ASN A 128 23.34 -12.88 2.24
CA ASN A 128 22.75 -13.67 1.16
C ASN A 128 23.77 -14.51 0.40
N ASP A 129 24.93 -13.92 0.09
CA ASP A 129 25.91 -14.53 -0.80
C ASP A 129 27.05 -15.22 -0.05
N ILE A 130 27.24 -14.94 1.25
CA ILE A 130 28.35 -15.50 2.03
C ILE A 130 27.85 -16.26 3.26
N LEU A 131 27.16 -15.59 4.19
CA LEU A 131 26.82 -16.17 5.48
C LEU A 131 25.76 -17.27 5.37
N TYR A 132 24.67 -17.06 4.63
CA TYR A 132 23.62 -18.07 4.47
C TYR A 132 24.12 -19.32 3.73
N PRO A 133 24.86 -19.20 2.59
CA PRO A 133 25.48 -20.37 1.95
C PRO A 133 26.48 -21.11 2.85
N MET A 134 27.21 -20.38 3.70
CA MET A 134 28.12 -20.99 4.68
C MET A 134 27.33 -21.70 5.79
N GLY A 135 26.32 -21.04 6.35
CA GLY A 135 25.50 -21.52 7.45
C GLY A 135 24.74 -22.79 7.11
N ARG A 136 24.27 -22.95 5.86
CA ARG A 136 23.67 -24.19 5.35
C ARG A 136 24.51 -25.44 5.61
N LYS A 137 25.84 -25.31 5.68
CA LYS A 137 26.76 -26.44 5.93
C LYS A 137 26.75 -26.91 7.39
N PHE A 138 26.27 -26.07 8.31
CA PHE A 138 26.21 -26.34 9.74
C PHE A 138 24.79 -26.72 10.21
N ILE A 139 23.76 -26.23 9.51
CA ILE A 139 22.35 -26.52 9.81
C ILE A 139 22.02 -27.99 9.57
N GLN A 140 21.45 -28.65 10.58
CA GLN A 140 20.96 -30.02 10.50
C GLN A 140 19.46 -30.07 10.16
N PRO A 141 18.93 -31.21 9.68
CA PRO A 141 17.52 -31.30 9.29
C PRO A 141 16.50 -30.96 10.39
N ASN A 142 16.83 -31.20 11.67
CA ASN A 142 15.99 -30.86 12.82
C ASN A 142 16.01 -29.36 13.17
N ASP A 143 17.00 -28.60 12.70
CA ASP A 143 17.10 -27.16 12.95
C ASP A 143 16.13 -26.37 12.07
N VAL A 144 15.86 -26.85 10.85
CA VAL A 144 14.96 -26.18 9.89
C VAL A 144 13.58 -25.85 10.48
N PRO A 145 12.83 -26.80 11.07
CA PRO A 145 11.54 -26.49 11.69
C PRO A 145 11.68 -25.64 12.96
N TYR A 146 12.78 -25.78 13.71
CA TYR A 146 13.05 -24.96 14.89
C TYR A 146 13.24 -23.48 14.50
N LEU A 147 14.15 -23.20 13.57
CA LEU A 147 14.42 -21.85 13.06
C LEU A 147 13.16 -21.19 12.50
N ALA A 148 12.41 -21.91 11.66
CA ALA A 148 11.18 -21.37 11.07
C ALA A 148 10.11 -21.03 12.12
N ASN A 149 9.98 -21.83 13.18
CA ASN A 149 9.02 -21.56 14.25
C ASN A 149 9.46 -20.40 15.14
N GLU A 150 10.75 -20.34 15.50
CA GLU A 150 11.28 -19.23 16.29
C GLU A 150 11.23 -17.89 15.53
N PHE A 151 11.49 -17.90 14.22
CA PHE A 151 11.35 -16.69 13.41
C PHE A 151 9.91 -16.18 13.36
N LYS A 152 8.93 -17.09 13.21
CA LYS A 152 7.50 -16.72 13.29
C LYS A 152 7.12 -16.20 14.68
N ARG A 153 7.70 -16.79 15.73
CA ARG A 153 7.47 -16.35 17.11
C ARG A 153 8.00 -14.93 17.31
N ILE A 154 9.23 -14.65 16.91
CA ILE A 154 9.84 -13.30 16.98
C ILE A 154 9.02 -12.29 16.19
N GLU A 155 8.65 -12.60 14.94
CA GLU A 155 7.83 -11.70 14.13
C GLU A 155 6.50 -11.36 14.82
N ARG A 156 5.81 -12.37 15.36
CA ARG A 156 4.53 -12.18 16.05
C ARG A 156 4.69 -11.39 17.36
N GLU A 157 5.73 -11.66 18.14
CA GLU A 157 5.97 -10.97 19.41
C GLU A 157 6.44 -9.53 19.22
N SER A 158 7.28 -9.27 18.21
CA SER A 158 7.78 -7.92 17.92
C SER A 158 6.73 -7.05 17.23
N LEU A 159 6.04 -7.58 16.20
CA LEU A 159 5.24 -6.76 15.27
C LEU A 159 3.78 -7.19 15.16
N GLY A 160 3.37 -8.28 15.79
CA GLY A 160 2.01 -8.83 15.74
C GLY A 160 1.74 -9.72 14.53
N GLU A 161 0.71 -10.58 14.63
CA GLU A 161 0.39 -11.60 13.63
C GLU A 161 0.15 -11.02 12.23
N GLY A 162 0.83 -11.56 11.20
CA GLY A 162 0.72 -11.09 9.81
C GLY A 162 1.57 -9.86 9.47
N ALA A 163 2.63 -9.59 10.24
CA ALA A 163 3.50 -8.44 10.05
C ALA A 163 4.12 -8.40 8.65
N TYR A 164 4.67 -9.53 8.16
CA TYR A 164 5.25 -9.57 6.81
C TYR A 164 4.28 -9.03 5.75
N THR A 165 3.03 -9.50 5.74
CA THR A 165 2.02 -9.05 4.76
C THR A 165 1.71 -7.56 4.92
N ARG A 166 1.58 -7.05 6.15
CA ARG A 166 1.30 -5.63 6.39
C ARG A 166 2.43 -4.73 5.90
N TYR A 167 3.68 -5.02 6.30
CA TYR A 167 4.84 -4.21 5.94
C TYR A 167 5.15 -4.29 4.45
N LYS A 168 5.02 -5.48 3.85
CA LYS A 168 5.11 -5.63 2.40
C LYS A 168 4.06 -4.79 1.66
N THR A 169 2.80 -4.83 2.10
CA THR A 169 1.71 -4.05 1.49
C THR A 169 1.96 -2.54 1.63
N LEU A 170 2.43 -2.10 2.79
CA LEU A 170 2.80 -0.71 3.04
C LEU A 170 3.92 -0.26 2.09
N VAL A 171 5.03 -1.00 2.04
CA VAL A 171 6.18 -0.66 1.18
C VAL A 171 5.80 -0.72 -0.31
N ASP A 172 5.00 -1.70 -0.74
CA ASP A 172 4.49 -1.78 -2.11
C ASP A 172 3.58 -0.57 -2.46
N ALA A 173 2.81 -0.06 -1.48
CA ALA A 173 2.00 1.16 -1.66
C ALA A 173 2.85 2.42 -1.75
N LEU A 174 3.91 2.52 -0.93
CA LEU A 174 4.88 3.61 -0.96
C LEU A 174 5.74 3.59 -2.23
N GLU A 175 6.05 2.41 -2.77
CA GLU A 175 6.81 2.25 -4.02
C GLU A 175 6.05 2.83 -5.22
N LYS A 176 4.73 2.73 -5.20
CA LYS A 176 3.83 3.21 -6.27
C LYS A 176 3.37 4.66 -6.05
N GLU A 177 4.03 5.41 -5.18
CA GLU A 177 3.76 6.84 -4.98
C GLU A 177 3.91 7.60 -6.31
N SER A 178 2.83 8.24 -6.76
CA SER A 178 2.83 9.19 -7.88
C SER A 178 2.62 10.59 -7.31
N GLY A 179 3.61 11.48 -7.50
CA GLY A 179 3.53 12.84 -6.96
C GLY A 179 3.73 12.90 -5.44
N GLU A 180 2.76 13.51 -4.73
CA GLU A 180 2.73 13.68 -3.26
C GLU A 180 1.75 12.72 -2.55
N ARG A 181 1.08 11.82 -3.28
CA ARG A 181 0.02 10.96 -2.74
C ARG A 181 0.39 9.47 -2.79
N ILE A 182 0.24 8.79 -1.66
CA ILE A 182 0.36 7.33 -1.56
C ILE A 182 -0.82 6.70 -2.31
N ASP A 183 -0.53 5.83 -3.29
CA ASP A 183 -1.56 5.08 -4.01
C ASP A 183 -2.00 3.86 -3.20
N LEU A 184 -2.96 4.08 -2.29
CA LEU A 184 -3.55 3.01 -1.48
C LEU A 184 -4.32 1.99 -2.32
N LEU A 185 -4.88 2.38 -3.47
CA LEU A 185 -5.60 1.44 -4.34
C LEU A 185 -4.63 0.45 -4.98
N ALA A 186 -3.42 0.89 -5.32
CA ALA A 186 -2.41 0.00 -5.91
C ALA A 186 -1.87 -1.06 -4.94
N SER A 187 -2.18 -0.95 -3.64
CA SER A 187 -1.92 -1.98 -2.63
C SER A 187 -3.00 -3.08 -2.58
N LEU A 188 -4.17 -2.84 -3.20
CA LEU A 188 -5.28 -3.78 -3.22
C LEU A 188 -5.30 -4.57 -4.54
N PRO A 189 -5.58 -5.89 -4.51
CA PRO A 189 -5.93 -6.63 -5.71
C PRO A 189 -7.14 -6.00 -6.41
N THR A 190 -7.12 -5.94 -7.74
CA THR A 190 -8.23 -5.38 -8.55
C THR A 190 -9.58 -6.03 -8.23
N GLU A 191 -9.57 -7.32 -7.90
CA GLU A 191 -10.76 -8.06 -7.45
C GLU A 191 -11.36 -7.45 -6.16
N ILE A 192 -10.53 -7.07 -5.18
CA ILE A 192 -11.00 -6.45 -3.93
C ILE A 192 -11.62 -5.08 -4.24
N ILE A 193 -11.00 -4.29 -5.12
CA ILE A 193 -11.55 -2.99 -5.53
C ILE A 193 -12.93 -3.18 -6.17
N GLY A 194 -13.06 -4.14 -7.09
CA GLY A 194 -14.34 -4.51 -7.69
C GLY A 194 -15.38 -4.90 -6.63
N ASN A 195 -15.01 -5.80 -5.72
CA ASN A 195 -15.89 -6.28 -4.64
C ASN A 195 -16.34 -5.16 -3.70
N MET A 196 -15.47 -4.20 -3.37
CA MET A 196 -15.80 -3.03 -2.56
C MET A 196 -16.87 -2.17 -3.25
N LEU A 197 -16.68 -1.82 -4.53
CA LEU A 197 -17.64 -1.03 -5.30
C LEU A 197 -18.99 -1.76 -5.46
N ASP A 198 -18.94 -3.09 -5.59
CA ASP A 198 -20.11 -3.96 -5.66
C ASP A 198 -20.90 -4.06 -4.36
N ALA A 199 -20.24 -3.92 -3.21
CA ALA A 199 -20.85 -3.99 -1.88
C ALA A 199 -21.65 -2.74 -1.52
N LEU A 200 -21.34 -1.59 -2.14
CA LEU A 200 -22.06 -0.35 -1.88
C LEU A 200 -23.52 -0.43 -2.39
N PRO A 201 -24.49 0.21 -1.71
CA PRO A 201 -25.90 0.23 -2.12
C PRO A 201 -26.16 1.25 -3.25
N ILE A 202 -25.23 1.36 -4.19
CA ILE A 202 -25.25 2.33 -5.30
C ILE A 202 -24.80 1.65 -6.59
N GLU A 203 -25.32 2.13 -7.71
CA GLU A 203 -24.80 1.81 -9.04
C GLU A 203 -23.81 2.89 -9.46
N ILE A 204 -22.66 2.46 -9.97
CA ILE A 204 -21.60 3.33 -10.48
C ILE A 204 -21.40 2.97 -11.95
N THR A 205 -21.34 3.99 -12.80
CA THR A 205 -20.88 3.88 -14.19
C THR A 205 -19.80 4.93 -14.43
N PHE A 206 -18.66 4.53 -14.98
CA PHE A 206 -17.60 5.45 -15.38
C PHE A 206 -17.54 5.58 -16.90
N VAL A 207 -17.49 6.82 -17.36
CA VAL A 207 -17.33 7.22 -18.76
C VAL A 207 -16.02 8.00 -18.88
N ASP A 208 -15.14 7.62 -19.81
CA ASP A 208 -13.84 8.26 -20.00
C ASP A 208 -13.93 9.63 -20.71
N ALA A 209 -12.79 10.29 -20.87
CA ALA A 209 -12.68 11.60 -21.51
C ALA A 209 -13.17 11.62 -22.97
N GLU A 210 -13.17 10.46 -23.64
CA GLU A 210 -13.68 10.23 -24.99
C GLU A 210 -15.17 9.88 -25.03
N ASP A 211 -15.89 10.08 -23.92
CA ASP A 211 -17.32 9.81 -23.74
C ASP A 211 -17.70 8.32 -23.87
N ARG A 212 -16.74 7.40 -23.65
CA ARG A 212 -16.99 5.96 -23.73
C ARG A 212 -17.20 5.35 -22.36
N VAL A 213 -18.17 4.46 -22.25
CA VAL A 213 -18.38 3.70 -21.02
C VAL A 213 -17.20 2.75 -20.81
N ARG A 214 -16.51 2.83 -19.66
CA ARG A 214 -15.34 2.00 -19.36
C ARG A 214 -15.53 1.06 -18.19
N TYR A 215 -16.45 1.36 -17.30
CA TYR A 215 -16.71 0.54 -16.14
C TYR A 215 -18.15 0.71 -15.65
N PHE A 216 -18.72 -0.33 -15.06
CA PHE A 216 -19.87 -0.24 -14.17
C PHE A 216 -19.80 -1.35 -13.12
N ASN A 217 -20.27 -1.08 -11.90
CA ASN A 217 -20.33 -2.10 -10.84
C ASN A 217 -21.59 -2.99 -10.99
N LYS A 218 -21.63 -4.10 -10.23
CA LYS A 218 -22.74 -5.05 -10.12
C LYS A 218 -23.06 -5.77 -11.45
N LEU A 219 -22.04 -6.23 -12.17
CA LEU A 219 -22.21 -6.87 -13.49
C LEU A 219 -23.18 -8.06 -13.46
N ASP A 220 -23.01 -8.95 -12.47
CA ASP A 220 -23.77 -10.20 -12.35
C ASP A 220 -24.81 -10.14 -11.20
N LYS A 221 -25.28 -8.93 -10.85
CA LYS A 221 -26.23 -8.71 -9.75
C LYS A 221 -27.43 -7.90 -10.24
N ASP A 222 -28.49 -7.86 -9.43
CA ASP A 222 -29.66 -7.05 -9.73
C ASP A 222 -29.30 -5.56 -9.81
N LYS A 223 -29.79 -4.90 -10.86
CA LYS A 223 -29.57 -3.49 -11.16
C LYS A 223 -30.89 -2.74 -11.37
N ILE A 224 -30.94 -1.51 -10.87
CA ILE A 224 -31.98 -0.52 -11.13
C ILE A 224 -32.01 -0.21 -12.63
N PHE A 225 -30.83 0.08 -13.21
CA PHE A 225 -30.67 0.21 -14.66
C PHE A 225 -29.84 -0.94 -15.21
N ALA A 226 -30.52 -1.86 -15.91
CA ALA A 226 -29.87 -2.99 -16.55
C ALA A 226 -28.75 -2.52 -17.50
N ARG A 227 -27.57 -3.15 -17.36
CA ARG A 227 -26.41 -2.96 -18.22
C ARG A 227 -25.90 -4.33 -18.64
N THR A 228 -25.49 -4.46 -19.90
CA THR A 228 -24.82 -5.66 -20.39
C THR A 228 -23.39 -5.31 -20.77
N LEU A 229 -22.49 -6.30 -20.84
CA LEU A 229 -21.10 -6.10 -21.27
C LEU A 229 -20.98 -5.36 -22.61
N SER A 230 -22.00 -5.47 -23.48
CA SER A 230 -22.04 -4.79 -24.78
C SER A 230 -22.00 -3.26 -24.73
N VAL A 231 -22.21 -2.67 -23.54
CA VAL A 231 -22.13 -1.21 -23.33
C VAL A 231 -20.68 -0.72 -23.21
N ILE A 232 -19.73 -1.57 -22.82
CA ILE A 232 -18.34 -1.17 -22.66
C ILE A 232 -17.78 -0.71 -24.02
N GLY A 233 -17.14 0.45 -24.04
CA GLY A 233 -16.60 1.11 -25.22
C GLY A 233 -17.62 1.89 -26.06
N ARG A 234 -18.93 1.75 -25.78
CA ARG A 234 -19.96 2.56 -26.46
C ARG A 234 -19.92 4.00 -25.98
N LEU A 235 -20.30 4.90 -26.87
CA LEU A 235 -20.54 6.31 -26.52
C LEU A 235 -21.72 6.41 -25.56
N VAL A 236 -21.57 7.20 -24.49
CA VAL A 236 -22.62 7.43 -23.50
C VAL A 236 -23.92 7.94 -24.13
N GLN A 237 -23.81 8.69 -25.23
CA GLN A 237 -24.93 9.17 -26.04
C GLN A 237 -25.80 8.05 -26.60
N GLN A 238 -25.18 6.91 -26.95
CA GLN A 238 -25.87 5.74 -27.51
C GLN A 238 -26.57 4.91 -26.42
N CYS A 239 -26.34 5.23 -25.15
CA CYS A 239 -26.88 4.52 -24.00
C CYS A 239 -28.13 5.20 -23.42
N HIS A 240 -28.51 6.36 -23.95
CA HIS A 240 -29.61 7.19 -23.44
C HIS A 240 -30.74 7.37 -24.47
N PRO A 241 -32.01 7.42 -24.02
CA PRO A 241 -33.12 7.77 -24.91
C PRO A 241 -32.99 9.19 -25.51
N PRO A 242 -33.55 9.45 -26.70
CA PRO A 242 -33.44 10.77 -27.37
C PRO A 242 -33.88 11.96 -26.50
N LYS A 243 -34.92 11.76 -25.65
CA LYS A 243 -35.48 12.79 -24.78
C LYS A 243 -34.49 13.33 -23.74
N SER A 244 -33.52 12.54 -23.28
CA SER A 244 -32.55 12.93 -22.24
C SER A 244 -31.16 13.22 -22.78
N LEU A 245 -30.92 12.92 -24.07
CA LEU A 245 -29.59 13.01 -24.68
C LEU A 245 -29.01 14.43 -24.63
N HIS A 246 -29.83 15.45 -24.90
CA HIS A 246 -29.39 16.85 -24.85
C HIS A 246 -28.91 17.28 -23.46
N LEU A 247 -29.55 16.77 -22.39
CA LEU A 247 -29.19 17.07 -21.02
C LEU A 247 -27.86 16.39 -20.64
N VAL A 248 -27.70 15.11 -21.00
CA VAL A 248 -26.45 14.36 -20.78
C VAL A 248 -25.28 15.05 -21.47
N ASN A 249 -25.44 15.42 -22.75
CA ASN A 249 -24.41 16.13 -23.49
C ASN A 249 -24.04 17.47 -22.84
N LYS A 250 -25.04 18.24 -22.38
CA LYS A 250 -24.79 19.50 -21.68
C LYS A 250 -23.99 19.29 -20.40
N ILE A 251 -24.36 18.31 -19.58
CA ILE A 251 -23.66 18.00 -18.32
C ILE A 251 -22.20 17.64 -18.59
N ILE A 252 -21.95 16.70 -19.52
CA ILE A 252 -20.59 16.25 -19.85
C ILE A 252 -19.75 17.39 -20.43
N GLN A 253 -20.32 18.21 -21.32
CA GLN A 253 -19.60 19.35 -21.89
C GLN A 253 -19.23 20.39 -20.82
N GLU A 254 -20.16 20.74 -19.93
CA GLU A 254 -19.88 21.65 -18.81
C GLU A 254 -18.79 21.10 -17.88
N MET A 255 -18.74 19.77 -17.68
CA MET A 255 -17.68 19.12 -16.91
C MET A 255 -16.33 19.15 -17.62
N LYS A 256 -16.27 18.85 -18.92
CA LYS A 256 -15.05 18.95 -19.73
C LYS A 256 -14.47 20.36 -19.69
N GLU A 257 -15.33 21.37 -19.78
CA GLU A 257 -14.97 22.80 -19.76
C GLU A 257 -14.64 23.34 -18.36
N GLY A 258 -14.76 22.53 -17.30
CA GLY A 258 -14.49 22.97 -15.92
C GLY A 258 -15.58 23.90 -15.34
N LYS A 259 -16.74 24.01 -15.99
CA LYS A 259 -17.87 24.85 -15.53
C LYS A 259 -18.73 24.16 -14.47
N ARG A 260 -18.61 22.83 -14.37
CA ARG A 260 -19.38 21.99 -13.46
C ARG A 260 -18.53 20.83 -12.97
N ASP A 261 -18.55 20.56 -11.67
CA ASP A 261 -17.99 19.32 -11.12
C ASP A 261 -19.06 18.32 -10.68
N GLN A 262 -20.31 18.77 -10.51
CA GLN A 262 -21.42 17.93 -10.10
C GLN A 262 -22.75 18.30 -10.79
N ALA A 263 -23.52 17.29 -11.19
CA ALA A 263 -24.95 17.42 -11.52
C ALA A 263 -25.76 16.39 -10.74
N THR A 264 -26.89 16.78 -10.16
CA THR A 264 -27.78 15.87 -9.44
C THR A 264 -29.23 16.06 -9.87
N PHE A 265 -29.99 14.97 -9.83
CA PHE A 265 -31.43 14.99 -10.00
C PHE A 265 -32.06 13.74 -9.39
N TRP A 266 -33.38 13.74 -9.23
CA TRP A 266 -34.11 12.66 -8.59
C TRP A 266 -35.44 12.40 -9.29
N ILE A 267 -35.80 11.12 -9.39
CA ILE A 267 -36.99 10.67 -10.12
C ILE A 267 -37.69 9.52 -9.39
N HIS A 268 -38.99 9.39 -9.61
CA HIS A 268 -39.71 8.17 -9.26
C HIS A 268 -39.63 7.19 -10.43
N PHE A 269 -39.16 5.96 -10.17
CA PHE A 269 -39.01 4.94 -11.20
C PHE A 269 -39.27 3.56 -10.61
N ASN A 270 -40.23 2.81 -11.17
CA ASN A 270 -40.60 1.46 -10.72
C ASN A 270 -40.82 1.34 -9.19
N GLY A 271 -41.49 2.32 -8.58
CA GLY A 271 -41.75 2.34 -7.14
C GLY A 271 -40.56 2.75 -6.25
N MET A 272 -39.39 2.97 -6.83
CA MET A 272 -38.21 3.51 -6.15
C MET A 272 -38.15 5.03 -6.28
N TYR A 273 -37.43 5.67 -5.36
CA TYR A 273 -37.13 7.10 -5.44
C TYR A 273 -35.63 7.26 -5.65
N LEU A 274 -35.25 7.43 -6.93
CA LEU A 274 -33.86 7.38 -7.34
C LEU A 274 -33.22 8.76 -7.19
N PHE A 275 -32.07 8.79 -6.52
CA PHE A 275 -31.11 9.88 -6.60
C PHE A 275 -30.04 9.53 -7.62
N ILE A 276 -29.82 10.42 -8.58
CA ILE A 276 -28.85 10.26 -9.67
C ILE A 276 -27.89 11.44 -9.62
N ALA A 277 -26.59 11.14 -9.63
CA ALA A 277 -25.53 12.14 -9.57
C ALA A 277 -24.45 11.85 -10.60
N TYR A 278 -23.92 12.91 -11.21
CA TYR A 278 -22.74 12.88 -12.06
C TYR A 278 -21.64 13.67 -11.38
N TYR A 279 -20.43 13.11 -11.35
CA TYR A 279 -19.24 13.72 -10.78
C TYR A 279 -18.12 13.76 -11.81
N ALA A 280 -17.55 14.93 -12.06
CA ALA A 280 -16.37 15.06 -12.92
C ALA A 280 -15.16 14.39 -12.25
N VAL A 281 -14.47 13.52 -12.97
CA VAL A 281 -13.21 12.91 -12.55
C VAL A 281 -12.08 13.73 -13.15
N ARG A 282 -11.14 14.19 -12.30
CA ARG A 282 -9.99 14.99 -12.72
C ARG A 282 -8.71 14.46 -12.07
N ASN A 283 -7.58 14.62 -12.76
CA ASN A 283 -6.28 14.34 -12.17
C ASN A 283 -5.80 15.49 -11.26
N GLU A 284 -4.61 15.34 -10.68
CA GLU A 284 -4.00 16.33 -9.77
C GLU A 284 -3.76 17.69 -10.43
N ASN A 285 -3.64 17.75 -11.76
CA ASN A 285 -3.49 18.98 -12.53
C ASN A 285 -4.84 19.63 -12.89
N GLY A 286 -5.97 19.04 -12.45
CA GLY A 286 -7.31 19.49 -12.78
C GLY A 286 -7.80 19.07 -14.18
N GLU A 287 -7.03 18.24 -14.89
CA GLU A 287 -7.41 17.78 -16.23
C GLU A 287 -8.55 16.76 -16.14
N TYR A 288 -9.56 16.94 -16.98
CA TYR A 288 -10.72 16.05 -17.04
C TYR A 288 -10.35 14.66 -17.54
N GLN A 289 -10.66 13.63 -16.75
CA GLN A 289 -10.42 12.21 -17.07
C GLN A 289 -11.70 11.45 -17.41
N GLY A 290 -12.87 12.03 -17.13
CA GLY A 290 -14.16 11.40 -17.36
C GLY A 290 -15.23 11.83 -16.37
N VAL A 291 -16.33 11.10 -16.33
CA VAL A 291 -17.44 11.33 -15.42
C VAL A 291 -17.89 10.02 -14.78
N VAL A 292 -18.16 10.07 -13.49
CA VAL A 292 -18.84 8.99 -12.76
C VAL A 292 -20.32 9.33 -12.63
N GLU A 293 -21.18 8.45 -13.11
CA GLU A 293 -22.61 8.41 -12.78
C GLU A 293 -22.80 7.51 -11.55
N MET A 294 -23.56 8.01 -10.57
CA MET A 294 -24.02 7.31 -9.38
C MET A 294 -25.55 7.26 -9.40
N VAL A 295 -26.13 6.09 -9.13
CA VAL A 295 -27.58 5.89 -8.95
C VAL A 295 -27.84 5.20 -7.62
N GLN A 296 -28.79 5.70 -6.83
CA GLN A 296 -29.17 5.11 -5.55
C GLN A 296 -30.68 5.22 -5.35
N ASP A 297 -31.35 4.16 -4.91
CA ASP A 297 -32.69 4.28 -4.35
C ASP A 297 -32.58 4.88 -2.94
N ILE A 298 -33.08 6.10 -2.79
CA ILE A 298 -33.04 6.81 -1.51
C ILE A 298 -34.31 6.65 -0.70
N ASN A 299 -35.30 5.93 -1.21
CA ASN A 299 -36.55 5.69 -0.49
C ASN A 299 -36.32 5.10 0.92
N PRO A 300 -35.44 4.11 1.12
CA PRO A 300 -35.18 3.55 2.46
C PRO A 300 -34.62 4.57 3.48
N TYR A 301 -33.91 5.59 3.00
CA TYR A 301 -33.35 6.62 3.88
C TYR A 301 -34.36 7.72 4.23
N ARG A 302 -35.35 7.96 3.36
CA ARG A 302 -36.38 8.98 3.59
C ARG A 302 -37.39 8.58 4.66
N THR A 303 -37.51 7.29 4.93
CA THR A 303 -38.39 6.74 5.96
C THR A 303 -37.70 6.59 7.32
N LEU A 304 -36.41 6.91 7.42
CA LEU A 304 -35.70 6.86 8.69
C LEU A 304 -36.20 7.99 9.59
N GLU A 305 -36.53 7.63 10.82
CA GLU A 305 -36.92 8.55 11.89
C GLU A 305 -36.14 8.21 13.16
N GLY A 306 -35.97 9.19 14.05
CA GLY A 306 -35.21 9.01 15.29
C GLY A 306 -33.73 8.71 15.05
N GLU A 307 -33.12 7.88 15.91
CA GLU A 307 -31.71 7.55 15.85
C GLU A 307 -31.49 6.05 16.13
N LYS A 308 -30.57 5.42 15.40
CA LYS A 308 -30.05 4.07 15.68
C LYS A 308 -28.56 4.16 15.95
N ARG A 309 -28.15 4.10 17.24
CA ARG A 309 -26.77 4.36 17.68
C ARG A 309 -25.89 3.11 17.79
N LEU A 310 -26.48 1.92 17.86
CA LEU A 310 -25.80 0.64 17.98
C LEU A 310 -26.51 -0.41 17.10
N LEU A 311 -25.86 -1.56 16.88
CA LEU A 311 -26.52 -2.73 16.30
C LEU A 311 -27.67 -3.15 17.22
N ASP A 312 -28.78 -3.62 16.65
CA ASP A 312 -29.80 -4.26 17.46
C ASP A 312 -29.14 -5.51 18.07
N GLU A 313 -29.03 -5.58 19.39
CA GLU A 313 -28.59 -6.80 20.05
C GLU A 313 -29.59 -7.91 19.72
N GLN A 314 -29.17 -8.88 18.91
CA GLN A 314 -29.78 -10.20 18.81
C GLN A 314 -28.87 -11.22 19.49
#